data_AF-A0A7C5KHY5-F1
#
_entry.id   AF-A0A7C5KHY5-F1
#
_cell.length_a   1.000
_cell.length_b   1.000
_cell.length_c   1.000
_cell.angle_alpha   90.00
_cell.angle_beta   90.00
_cell.angle_gamma   90.00
#
_symmetry.space_group_name_H-M   'P 1'
#
loop_
_entity.id
_entity.type
_entity.pdbx_description
1 polymer ?
#
loop_
_entity_poly.entity_id
_entity_poly.type
_entity_poly.pdbx_seq_one_letter_code
_entity_poly.pdbx_strand_id
1 'polypeptide(L)'
;MSRPSPLDRDEILARLDRWLEVEFTFIHTAELADALAALGADEQHFLLDWTRRAAATSTNLAFEFAQRALGMLGEVEPEVIAAWCLHAMDSYDRSGLAAAMGVIRDLEGFLVLGHQRANAALFEDSVGVLGHFVQGLDGRRLKIERDEVPWTDGEVIYLPEAMAHFDNREDNFQLYKAHVAQLWAQTRCGTLNENLAERFAAYPDPERAQAVFHRLEAIRLDAFIARELPGLARTMRRLGEALGDAPLPAAWQPAAEALQARDATLGDSLAWLARLYEGPLPAPLCYQGRLRPAEAWAARLERLQR
;
A
#
# COMPACT_ATOMS: atom_id res chain seq x y z
N MET A 1 37.71 16.73 -2.21
CA MET A 1 37.89 15.88 -1.02
C MET A 1 38.81 14.74 -1.43
N SER A 2 39.93 14.53 -0.73
CA SER A 2 40.84 13.41 -1.05
C SER A 2 40.12 12.09 -0.83
N ARG A 3 40.23 11.17 -1.79
CA ARG A 3 39.72 9.80 -1.62
C ARG A 3 40.41 9.16 -0.41
N PRO A 4 39.67 8.46 0.47
CA PRO A 4 40.26 7.74 1.58
C PRO A 4 41.22 6.66 1.07
N SER A 5 42.31 6.42 1.81
CA SER A 5 43.25 5.35 1.51
C SER A 5 42.63 4.00 1.88
N PRO A 6 42.77 2.93 1.05
CA PRO A 6 42.26 1.61 1.40
C PRO A 6 42.95 1.10 2.66
N LEU A 7 42.18 0.38 3.48
CA LEU A 7 42.67 -0.25 4.70
C LEU A 7 43.07 -1.69 4.39
N ASP A 8 44.12 -2.16 5.06
CA ASP A 8 44.48 -3.57 4.95
C ASP A 8 43.59 -4.47 5.84
N ARG A 9 43.69 -5.78 5.62
CA ARG A 9 42.91 -6.78 6.34
C ARG A 9 43.10 -6.70 7.86
N ASP A 10 44.33 -6.48 8.32
CA ASP A 10 44.66 -6.53 9.75
C ASP A 10 44.15 -5.25 10.45
N GLU A 11 44.23 -4.11 9.78
CA GLU A 11 43.60 -2.86 10.22
C GLU A 11 42.08 -2.98 10.33
N ILE A 12 41.44 -3.62 9.35
CA ILE A 12 40.00 -3.87 9.36
C ILE A 12 39.62 -4.82 10.49
N LEU A 13 40.32 -5.94 10.62
CA LEU A 13 40.09 -6.94 11.67
C LEU A 13 40.19 -6.31 13.06
N ALA A 14 41.25 -5.56 13.33
CA ALA A 14 41.46 -4.89 14.61
C ALA A 14 40.37 -3.86 14.95
N ARG A 15 39.77 -3.21 13.94
CA ARG A 15 38.63 -2.30 14.12
C ARG A 15 37.36 -3.07 14.45
N LEU A 16 37.06 -4.12 13.69
CA LEU A 16 35.87 -4.95 13.90
C LEU A 16 35.90 -5.63 15.27
N ASP A 17 37.04 -6.22 15.66
CA ASP A 17 37.20 -6.88 16.97
C ASP A 17 36.91 -5.93 18.13
N ARG A 18 37.39 -4.68 18.00
CA ARG A 18 37.16 -3.63 18.98
C ARG A 18 35.70 -3.19 19.03
N TRP A 19 35.08 -2.92 17.88
CA TRP A 19 33.72 -2.38 17.84
C TRP A 19 32.67 -3.43 18.19
N LEU A 20 32.89 -4.68 17.80
CA LEU A 20 31.96 -5.80 18.03
C LEU A 20 32.26 -6.53 19.34
N GLU A 21 33.24 -6.05 20.11
CA GLU A 21 33.61 -6.57 21.42
C GLU A 21 33.79 -8.09 21.41
N VAL A 22 34.58 -8.60 20.46
CA VAL A 22 34.72 -10.06 20.20
C VAL A 22 35.19 -10.83 21.44
N GLU A 23 35.94 -10.19 22.34
CA GLU A 23 36.35 -10.78 23.62
C GLU A 23 35.17 -11.09 24.57
N PHE A 24 34.04 -10.41 24.37
CA PHE A 24 32.82 -10.50 25.19
C PHE A 24 31.62 -11.05 24.43
N THR A 25 31.77 -11.37 23.14
CA THR A 25 30.71 -11.90 22.27
C THR A 25 31.14 -13.22 21.63
N PHE A 26 30.21 -13.87 20.93
CA PHE A 26 30.51 -15.06 20.12
C PHE A 26 30.69 -14.71 18.63
N ILE A 27 30.97 -13.44 18.33
CA ILE A 27 31.10 -12.94 16.96
C ILE A 27 32.47 -13.31 16.41
N HIS A 28 32.51 -13.75 15.16
CA HIS A 28 33.74 -14.04 14.43
C HIS A 28 33.88 -13.06 13.26
N THR A 29 34.95 -12.26 13.28
CA THR A 29 35.17 -11.12 12.38
C THR A 29 36.14 -11.41 11.25
N ALA A 30 36.86 -12.54 11.30
CA ALA A 30 37.92 -12.86 10.34
C ALA A 30 37.41 -12.87 8.90
N GLU A 31 36.30 -13.60 8.65
CA GLU A 31 35.68 -13.69 7.31
C GLU A 31 35.12 -12.34 6.84
N LEU A 32 34.52 -11.57 7.76
CA LEU A 32 34.03 -10.21 7.49
C LEU A 32 35.18 -9.27 7.12
N ALA A 33 36.32 -9.38 7.81
CA ALA A 33 37.52 -8.59 7.53
C ALA A 33 38.14 -8.97 6.17
N ASP A 34 38.20 -10.26 5.85
CA ASP A 34 38.65 -10.76 4.55
C ASP A 34 37.80 -10.19 3.41
N ALA A 35 36.47 -10.24 3.55
CA ALA A 35 35.55 -9.72 2.55
C ALA A 35 35.65 -8.19 2.40
N LEU A 36 35.73 -7.44 3.49
CA LEU A 36 35.87 -5.98 3.45
C LEU A 36 37.21 -5.55 2.84
N ALA A 37 38.31 -6.26 3.13
CA ALA A 37 39.63 -5.96 2.59
C ALA A 37 39.68 -6.08 1.05
N ALA A 38 38.79 -6.88 0.46
CA ALA A 38 38.69 -7.05 -1.00
C ALA A 38 37.93 -5.91 -1.71
N LEU A 39 37.25 -5.03 -0.98
CA LEU A 39 36.46 -3.92 -1.54
C LEU A 39 37.30 -2.70 -1.91
N GLY A 40 36.70 -1.78 -2.67
CA GLY A 40 37.27 -0.46 -2.92
C GLY A 40 37.34 0.40 -1.65
N ALA A 41 38.27 1.36 -1.60
CA ALA A 41 38.50 2.19 -0.42
C ALA A 41 37.24 2.95 0.06
N ASP A 42 36.42 3.44 -0.87
CA ASP A 42 35.18 4.16 -0.55
C ASP A 42 34.14 3.23 0.11
N GLU A 43 34.00 2.00 -0.39
CA GLU A 43 33.06 0.99 0.13
C GLU A 43 33.50 0.46 1.50
N GLN A 44 34.81 0.24 1.67
CA GLN A 44 35.40 -0.11 2.96
C GLN A 44 35.03 0.92 4.03
N HIS A 45 35.30 2.20 3.76
CA HIS A 45 35.04 3.26 4.73
C HIS A 45 33.56 3.41 5.01
N PHE A 46 32.71 3.35 3.97
CA PHE A 46 31.27 3.40 4.12
C PHE A 46 30.74 2.29 5.05
N LEU A 47 31.07 1.03 4.77
CA LEU A 47 30.57 -0.09 5.58
C LEU A 47 31.15 -0.07 7.00
N LEU A 48 32.44 0.25 7.16
CA LEU A 48 33.06 0.34 8.47
C LEU A 48 32.46 1.45 9.32
N ASP A 49 32.16 2.61 8.73
CA ASP A 49 31.54 3.73 9.46
C ASP A 49 30.12 3.37 9.93
N TRP A 50 29.31 2.73 9.08
CA TRP A 50 27.96 2.30 9.47
C TRP A 50 27.97 1.13 10.46
N THR A 51 28.89 0.18 10.29
CA THR A 51 29.09 -0.92 11.25
C THR A 51 29.47 -0.37 12.63
N ARG A 52 30.39 0.60 12.68
CA ARG A 52 30.78 1.27 13.93
C ARG A 52 29.59 1.98 14.59
N ARG A 53 28.74 2.67 13.82
CA ARG A 53 27.55 3.35 14.34
C ARG A 53 26.56 2.35 14.92
N ALA A 54 26.24 1.28 14.18
CA ALA A 54 25.36 0.23 14.66
C ALA A 54 25.91 -0.48 15.90
N ALA A 55 27.23 -0.67 15.98
CA ALA A 55 27.87 -1.34 17.12
C ALA A 55 27.73 -0.55 18.42
N ALA A 56 27.60 0.79 18.34
CA ALA A 56 27.30 1.63 19.50
C ALA A 56 25.90 1.38 20.08
N THR A 57 24.98 0.82 19.29
CA THR A 57 23.63 0.42 19.72
C THR A 57 23.58 -1.06 20.10
N SER A 58 24.14 -1.95 19.26
CA SER A 58 24.15 -3.39 19.47
C SER A 58 25.21 -4.07 18.59
N THR A 59 26.15 -4.79 19.21
CA THR A 59 27.22 -5.53 18.52
C THR A 59 26.65 -6.62 17.60
N ASN A 60 25.62 -7.36 18.04
CA ASN A 60 24.94 -8.36 17.21
C ASN A 60 24.24 -7.74 16.00
N LEU A 61 23.57 -6.58 16.18
CA LEU A 61 22.89 -5.89 15.09
C LEU A 61 23.90 -5.40 14.04
N ALA A 62 25.02 -4.84 14.52
CA ALA A 62 26.09 -4.32 13.67
C ALA A 62 26.75 -5.41 12.84
N PHE A 63 27.03 -6.58 13.44
CA PHE A 63 27.62 -7.71 12.75
C PHE A 63 26.69 -8.26 11.66
N GLU A 64 25.40 -8.38 11.96
CA GLU A 64 24.39 -8.84 11.00
C GLU A 64 24.18 -7.84 9.86
N PHE A 65 24.14 -6.55 10.16
CA PHE A 65 24.12 -5.49 9.16
C PHE A 65 25.35 -5.59 8.23
N ALA A 66 26.56 -5.68 8.79
CA ALA A 66 27.80 -5.66 8.02
C ALA A 66 27.91 -6.86 7.06
N GLN A 67 27.58 -8.06 7.53
CA GLN A 67 27.58 -9.27 6.70
C GLN A 67 26.60 -9.17 5.53
N ARG A 68 25.41 -8.60 5.76
CA ARG A 68 24.38 -8.49 4.72
C ARG A 68 24.69 -7.38 3.74
N ALA A 69 25.14 -6.23 4.24
CA ALA A 69 25.50 -5.08 3.41
C ALA A 69 26.63 -5.41 2.43
N LEU A 70 27.58 -6.28 2.81
CA LEU A 70 28.60 -6.82 1.90
C LEU A 70 28.00 -7.45 0.63
N GLY A 71 26.95 -8.25 0.78
CA GLY A 71 26.29 -8.92 -0.34
C GLY A 71 25.47 -7.99 -1.24
N MET A 72 25.32 -6.72 -0.86
CA MET A 72 24.46 -5.73 -1.53
C MET A 72 25.25 -4.62 -2.24
N LEU A 73 26.56 -4.53 -1.98
CA LEU A 73 27.40 -3.51 -2.57
C LEU A 73 27.41 -3.67 -4.10
N GLY A 74 27.14 -2.56 -4.80
CA GLY A 74 27.01 -2.52 -6.25
C GLY A 74 25.60 -2.78 -6.78
N GLU A 75 24.70 -3.34 -5.98
CA GLU A 75 23.29 -3.55 -6.35
C GLU A 75 22.35 -2.50 -5.75
N VAL A 76 22.67 -2.00 -4.55
CA VAL A 76 21.85 -1.03 -3.81
C VAL A 76 22.62 0.27 -3.60
N GLU A 77 21.97 1.41 -3.79
CA GLU A 77 22.58 2.73 -3.57
C GLU A 77 23.02 2.91 -2.11
N PRO A 78 24.21 3.48 -1.83
CA PRO A 78 24.72 3.67 -0.47
C PRO A 78 23.75 4.38 0.48
N GLU A 79 22.98 5.36 -0.03
CA GLU A 79 21.96 6.09 0.72
C GLU A 79 20.85 5.16 1.24
N VAL A 80 20.48 4.15 0.47
CA VAL A 80 19.46 3.17 0.85
C VAL A 80 20.00 2.20 1.91
N ILE A 81 21.25 1.75 1.76
CA ILE A 81 21.93 0.92 2.76
C ILE A 81 22.05 1.67 4.10
N ALA A 82 22.38 2.96 4.04
CA ALA A 82 22.42 3.86 5.18
C ALA A 82 21.05 4.00 5.86
N ALA A 83 19.99 4.27 5.09
CA ALA A 83 18.63 4.39 5.60
C ALA A 83 18.13 3.10 6.25
N TRP A 84 18.49 1.95 5.67
CA TRP A 84 18.18 0.63 6.22
C TRP A 84 18.84 0.39 7.58
N CYS A 85 20.14 0.67 7.68
CA CYS A 85 20.88 0.60 8.94
C CYS A 85 20.27 1.51 10.02
N LEU A 86 19.94 2.74 9.64
CA LEU A 86 19.29 3.71 10.53
C LEU A 86 17.92 3.20 11.01
N HIS A 87 17.10 2.69 10.10
CA HIS A 87 15.78 2.15 10.45
C HIS A 87 15.87 0.95 11.41
N ALA A 88 16.88 0.09 11.24
CA ALA A 88 17.12 -1.01 12.15
C ALA A 88 17.54 -0.54 13.55
N MET A 89 18.40 0.47 13.65
CA MET A 89 18.77 1.09 14.94
C MET A 89 17.56 1.75 15.62
N ASP A 90 16.74 2.50 14.89
CA ASP A 90 15.51 3.10 15.43
C ASP A 90 14.53 2.03 15.93
N SER A 91 14.43 0.90 15.21
CA SER A 91 13.61 -0.25 15.60
C SER A 91 14.15 -0.91 16.88
N TYR A 92 15.47 -0.99 17.04
CA TYR A 92 16.11 -1.47 18.26
C TYR A 92 15.74 -0.60 19.46
N ASP A 93 15.90 0.72 19.32
CA ASP A 93 15.65 1.68 20.41
C ASP A 93 14.20 1.67 20.87
N ARG A 94 13.26 1.43 19.94
CA ARG A 94 11.81 1.42 20.24
C ARG A 94 11.29 0.08 20.74
N SER A 95 11.78 -1.02 20.18
CA SER A 95 11.13 -2.33 20.26
C SER A 95 12.10 -3.49 20.56
N GLY A 96 13.38 -3.20 20.76
CA GLY A 96 14.42 -4.16 21.12
C GLY A 96 14.99 -4.98 19.96
N LEU A 97 15.95 -5.84 20.29
CA LEU A 97 16.79 -6.57 19.32
C LEU A 97 15.99 -7.43 18.33
N ALA A 98 14.93 -8.11 18.79
CA ALA A 98 14.16 -9.00 17.92
C ALA A 98 13.50 -8.26 16.75
N ALA A 99 12.97 -7.05 16.99
CA ALA A 99 12.36 -6.21 15.97
C ALA A 99 13.40 -5.67 14.99
N ALA A 100 14.54 -5.19 15.50
CA ALA A 100 15.66 -4.73 14.68
C ALA A 100 16.23 -5.84 13.79
N MET A 101 16.38 -7.05 14.33
CA MET A 101 16.78 -8.23 13.58
C MET A 101 15.74 -8.65 12.53
N GLY A 102 14.45 -8.32 12.71
CA GLY A 102 13.46 -8.45 11.66
C GLY A 102 13.80 -7.57 10.46
N VAL A 103 14.06 -6.29 10.71
CA VAL A 103 14.43 -5.29 9.68
C VAL A 103 15.73 -5.68 8.95
N ILE A 104 16.77 -6.08 9.69
CA ILE A 104 18.06 -6.49 9.08
C ILE A 104 17.94 -7.81 8.31
N ARG A 105 16.98 -8.68 8.64
CA ARG A 105 16.82 -9.94 7.90
C ARG A 105 15.97 -9.79 6.64
N ASP A 106 15.06 -8.82 6.61
CA ASP A 106 14.13 -8.55 5.51
C ASP A 106 14.48 -7.27 4.73
N LEU A 107 15.63 -7.30 4.05
CA LEU A 107 16.05 -6.21 3.19
C LEU A 107 15.13 -6.05 1.99
N GLU A 108 14.71 -7.15 1.36
CA GLU A 108 13.83 -7.09 0.18
C GLU A 108 12.52 -6.37 0.54
N GLY A 109 11.92 -6.71 1.69
CA GLY A 109 10.79 -5.98 2.24
C GLY A 109 11.10 -4.49 2.49
N PHE A 110 12.27 -4.16 3.03
CA PHE A 110 12.68 -2.77 3.21
C PHE A 110 12.82 -2.00 1.88
N LEU A 111 13.44 -2.61 0.87
CA LEU A 111 13.62 -2.02 -0.46
C LEU A 111 12.28 -1.83 -1.15
N VAL A 112 11.39 -2.83 -1.09
CA VAL A 112 10.03 -2.74 -1.63
C VAL A 112 9.27 -1.62 -0.93
N LEU A 113 9.28 -1.56 0.41
CA LEU A 113 8.60 -0.49 1.16
C LEU A 113 9.21 0.90 0.90
N GLY A 114 10.53 0.99 0.75
CA GLY A 114 11.25 2.21 0.41
C GLY A 114 10.92 2.70 -1.00
N HIS A 115 10.91 1.79 -1.98
CA HIS A 115 10.54 2.05 -3.37
C HIS A 115 9.06 2.46 -3.48
N GLN A 116 8.18 1.73 -2.82
CA GLN A 116 6.76 2.03 -2.71
C GLN A 116 6.53 3.43 -2.11
N ARG A 117 7.27 3.81 -1.07
CA ARG A 117 7.19 5.16 -0.46
C ARG A 117 7.74 6.26 -1.35
N ALA A 118 8.87 6.04 -2.03
CA ALA A 118 9.46 7.01 -2.94
C ALA A 118 8.56 7.27 -4.16
N ASN A 119 7.90 6.22 -4.65
CA ASN A 119 6.99 6.28 -5.79
C ASN A 119 5.52 6.43 -5.39
N ALA A 120 5.23 6.63 -4.10
CA ALA A 120 3.87 6.81 -3.65
C ALA A 120 3.28 8.12 -4.19
N ALA A 121 2.00 8.07 -4.53
CA ALA A 121 1.20 9.29 -4.61
C ALA A 121 0.77 9.65 -3.18
N LEU A 122 1.18 10.82 -2.70
CA LEU A 122 0.78 11.31 -1.38
C LEU A 122 -0.57 12.02 -1.45
N PHE A 123 -1.37 11.88 -0.40
CA PHE A 123 -2.67 12.55 -0.28
C PHE A 123 -2.55 14.06 -0.43
N GLU A 124 -1.60 14.67 0.27
CA GLU A 124 -1.45 16.14 0.32
C GLU A 124 -1.13 16.72 -1.05
N ASP A 125 -0.36 16.01 -1.86
CA ASP A 125 -0.03 16.39 -3.23
C ASP A 125 -1.19 16.15 -4.21
N SER A 126 -2.08 15.21 -3.89
CA SER A 126 -3.13 14.73 -4.79
C SER A 126 -4.48 15.41 -4.56
N VAL A 127 -4.80 15.78 -3.31
CA VAL A 127 -6.14 16.19 -2.87
C VAL A 127 -6.66 17.42 -3.62
N GLY A 128 -5.79 18.38 -3.97
CA GLY A 128 -6.20 19.56 -4.74
C GLY A 128 -6.70 19.20 -6.13
N VAL A 129 -5.97 18.34 -6.84
CA VAL A 129 -6.35 17.88 -8.19
C VAL A 129 -7.57 16.96 -8.13
N LEU A 130 -7.62 16.06 -7.15
CA LEU A 130 -8.76 15.16 -6.95
C LEU A 130 -10.04 15.94 -6.59
N GLY A 131 -9.93 17.00 -5.78
CA GLY A 131 -11.05 17.87 -5.43
C GLY A 131 -11.64 18.57 -6.66
N HIS A 132 -10.79 19.12 -7.53
CA HIS A 132 -11.24 19.69 -8.80
C HIS A 132 -11.85 18.66 -9.74
N PHE A 133 -11.28 17.45 -9.79
CA PHE A 133 -11.82 16.35 -10.57
C PHE A 133 -13.24 15.99 -10.13
N VAL A 134 -13.48 15.77 -8.83
CA VAL A 134 -14.83 15.43 -8.31
C VAL A 134 -15.81 16.58 -8.49
N GLN A 135 -15.38 17.82 -8.27
CA GLN A 135 -16.22 18.99 -8.52
C GLN A 135 -16.68 19.07 -9.99
N GLY A 136 -15.81 18.69 -10.94
CA GLY A 136 -16.16 18.61 -12.35
C GLY A 136 -17.16 17.51 -12.69
N LEU A 137 -17.23 16.44 -11.91
CA LEU A 137 -18.14 15.30 -12.12
C LEU A 137 -19.54 15.53 -11.53
N ASP A 138 -19.61 16.02 -10.28
CA ASP A 138 -20.85 16.09 -9.52
C ASP A 138 -21.53 17.46 -9.62
N GLY A 139 -20.84 18.48 -10.16
CA GLY A 139 -21.30 19.87 -10.17
C GLY A 139 -21.37 20.53 -8.78
N ARG A 140 -21.32 19.74 -7.71
CA ARG A 140 -21.17 20.14 -6.31
C ARG A 140 -19.85 19.63 -5.74
N ARG A 141 -19.37 20.26 -4.67
CA ARG A 141 -18.16 19.80 -3.97
C ARG A 141 -18.52 18.65 -3.03
N LEU A 142 -18.10 17.43 -3.37
CA LEU A 142 -17.88 16.40 -2.36
C LEU A 142 -16.58 16.72 -1.64
N LYS A 143 -16.57 16.60 -0.32
CA LYS A 143 -15.37 16.83 0.48
C LYS A 143 -14.44 15.62 0.32
N ILE A 144 -13.13 15.85 0.38
CA ILE A 144 -12.14 14.77 0.43
C ILE A 144 -11.36 14.89 1.73
N GLU A 145 -11.31 13.80 2.50
CA GLU A 145 -10.61 13.71 3.79
C GLU A 145 -9.70 12.47 3.86
N ARG A 146 -8.84 12.43 4.88
CA ARG A 146 -7.95 11.30 5.15
C ARG A 146 -8.63 10.26 6.03
N ASP A 147 -8.44 8.99 5.70
CA ASP A 147 -8.74 7.81 6.53
C ASP A 147 -7.73 6.72 6.15
N GLU A 148 -7.75 5.55 6.78
CA GLU A 148 -6.83 4.44 6.48
C GLU A 148 -7.15 3.77 5.13
N VAL A 149 -8.42 3.78 4.72
CA VAL A 149 -8.90 3.09 3.52
C VAL A 149 -9.81 3.97 2.68
N PRO A 150 -9.90 3.73 1.35
CA PRO A 150 -10.86 4.45 0.51
C PRO A 150 -12.31 4.09 0.88
N TRP A 151 -13.16 5.05 1.24
CA TRP A 151 -14.60 4.84 1.45
C TRP A 151 -15.38 6.16 1.36
N THR A 152 -16.72 6.11 1.41
CA THR A 152 -17.55 7.34 1.44
C THR A 152 -18.83 7.15 2.25
N ASP A 153 -19.28 8.23 2.88
CA ASP A 153 -20.58 8.37 3.54
C ASP A 153 -21.65 9.05 2.64
N GLY A 154 -21.28 9.34 1.38
CA GLY A 154 -22.10 10.04 0.39
C GLY A 154 -21.97 11.56 0.37
N GLU A 155 -21.20 12.17 1.29
CA GLU A 155 -20.87 13.60 1.33
C GLU A 155 -19.35 13.82 1.33
N VAL A 156 -18.63 12.96 2.05
CA VAL A 156 -17.17 12.94 2.14
C VAL A 156 -16.62 11.67 1.50
N ILE A 157 -15.60 11.83 0.67
CA ILE A 157 -14.75 10.76 0.17
C ILE A 157 -13.51 10.71 1.05
N TYR A 158 -13.28 9.56 1.67
CA TYR A 158 -12.11 9.33 2.50
C TYR A 158 -11.07 8.55 1.72
N LEU A 159 -9.80 8.95 1.81
CA LEU A 159 -8.67 8.32 1.10
C LEU A 159 -7.48 8.09 2.04
N PRO A 160 -6.63 7.08 1.76
CA PRO A 160 -5.37 6.87 2.47
C PRO A 160 -4.41 8.05 2.39
N GLU A 161 -3.43 8.07 3.29
CA GLU A 161 -2.34 9.04 3.28
C GLU A 161 -1.43 8.88 2.05
N ALA A 162 -1.23 7.66 1.58
CA ALA A 162 -0.39 7.35 0.43
C ALA A 162 -0.95 6.18 -0.40
N MET A 163 -0.90 6.29 -1.73
CA MET A 163 -1.05 5.16 -2.66
C MET A 163 0.32 4.69 -3.11
N ALA A 164 0.61 3.41 -2.89
CA ALA A 164 1.93 2.83 -3.12
C ALA A 164 1.84 1.42 -3.73
N HIS A 165 0.90 1.20 -4.65
CA HIS A 165 0.63 -0.09 -5.28
C HIS A 165 1.43 -0.32 -6.57
N PHE A 166 1.96 0.76 -7.15
CA PHE A 166 2.78 0.74 -8.36
C PHE A 166 4.18 1.29 -8.09
N ASP A 167 5.12 0.90 -8.94
CA ASP A 167 6.51 1.36 -8.96
C ASP A 167 6.67 2.78 -9.53
N ASN A 168 5.57 3.48 -9.82
CA ASN A 168 5.59 4.85 -10.30
C ASN A 168 4.46 5.70 -9.71
N ARG A 169 4.78 6.97 -9.46
CA ARG A 169 3.88 7.95 -8.85
C ARG A 169 2.65 8.26 -9.71
N GLU A 170 2.78 8.21 -11.03
CA GLU A 170 1.67 8.52 -11.94
C GLU A 170 0.55 7.50 -11.83
N ASP A 171 0.87 6.20 -11.85
CA ASP A 171 -0.11 5.13 -11.70
C ASP A 171 -0.73 5.09 -10.31
N ASN A 172 0.06 5.34 -9.26
CA ASN A 172 -0.46 5.52 -7.91
C ASN A 172 -1.44 6.70 -7.81
N PHE A 173 -1.19 7.81 -8.52
CA PHE A 173 -2.13 8.92 -8.60
C PHE A 173 -3.39 8.54 -9.41
N GLN A 174 -3.25 7.81 -10.52
CA GLN A 174 -4.42 7.31 -11.26
C GLN A 174 -5.24 6.34 -10.42
N LEU A 175 -4.62 5.56 -9.51
CA LEU A 175 -5.33 4.69 -8.58
C LEU A 175 -6.16 5.48 -7.57
N TYR A 176 -5.65 6.59 -7.02
CA TYR A 176 -6.50 7.51 -6.25
C TYR A 176 -7.71 7.98 -7.06
N LYS A 177 -7.48 8.38 -8.31
CA LYS A 177 -8.53 8.88 -9.19
C LYS A 177 -9.58 7.79 -9.47
N ALA A 178 -9.16 6.54 -9.61
CA ALA A 178 -10.03 5.38 -9.78
C ALA A 178 -10.90 5.13 -8.52
N HIS A 179 -10.31 5.13 -7.32
CA HIS A 179 -11.06 5.05 -6.06
C HIS A 179 -12.09 6.17 -5.94
N VAL A 180 -11.66 7.42 -6.19
CA VAL A 180 -12.53 8.59 -6.13
C VAL A 180 -13.70 8.47 -7.10
N ALA A 181 -13.47 7.99 -8.32
CA ALA A 181 -14.53 7.80 -9.30
C ALA A 181 -15.53 6.71 -8.90
N GLN A 182 -15.06 5.59 -8.35
CA GLN A 182 -15.93 4.55 -7.81
C GLN A 182 -16.79 5.06 -6.64
N LEU A 183 -16.20 5.77 -5.69
CA LEU A 183 -16.90 6.32 -4.52
C LEU A 183 -17.89 7.43 -4.92
N TRP A 184 -17.52 8.29 -5.87
CA TRP A 184 -18.44 9.23 -6.49
C TRP A 184 -19.60 8.52 -7.18
N ALA A 185 -19.33 7.46 -7.94
CA ALA A 185 -20.36 6.69 -8.64
C ALA A 185 -21.34 6.03 -7.64
N GLN A 186 -20.87 5.52 -6.50
CA GLN A 186 -21.75 5.00 -5.44
C GLN A 186 -22.79 6.04 -5.01
N THR A 187 -22.35 7.29 -4.84
CA THR A 187 -23.23 8.40 -4.48
C THR A 187 -24.17 8.75 -5.63
N ARG A 188 -23.64 8.91 -6.84
CA ARG A 188 -24.38 9.36 -8.02
C ARG A 188 -25.44 8.36 -8.49
N CYS A 189 -25.14 7.07 -8.35
CA CYS A 189 -25.99 5.95 -8.75
C CYS A 189 -26.86 5.42 -7.59
N GLY A 190 -26.86 6.11 -6.46
CA GLY A 190 -27.79 5.86 -5.35
C GLY A 190 -27.54 4.60 -4.55
N THR A 191 -26.32 4.05 -4.56
CA THR A 191 -25.94 2.86 -3.78
C THR A 191 -26.27 3.03 -2.29
N LEU A 192 -26.06 4.24 -1.76
CA LEU A 192 -26.24 4.57 -0.34
C LEU A 192 -27.65 5.11 -0.01
N ASN A 193 -28.64 4.90 -0.88
CA ASN A 193 -30.00 5.41 -0.67
C ASN A 193 -30.89 4.51 0.21
N GLU A 194 -30.47 3.28 0.49
CA GLU A 194 -31.17 2.34 1.38
C GLU A 194 -30.33 1.98 2.60
N ASN A 195 -30.99 1.49 3.66
CA ASN A 195 -30.33 0.99 4.87
C ASN A 195 -29.66 -0.37 4.58
N LEU A 196 -28.51 -0.34 3.92
CA LEU A 196 -27.79 -1.55 3.53
C LEU A 196 -27.36 -2.41 4.73
N ALA A 197 -27.09 -1.79 5.89
CA ALA A 197 -26.78 -2.53 7.12
C ALA A 197 -27.94 -3.45 7.52
N GLU A 198 -29.16 -2.95 7.47
CA GLU A 198 -30.37 -3.74 7.72
C GLU A 198 -30.62 -4.80 6.63
N ARG A 199 -30.36 -4.47 5.36
CA ARG A 199 -30.45 -5.44 4.25
C ARG A 199 -29.50 -6.63 4.44
N PHE A 200 -28.26 -6.39 4.87
CA PHE A 200 -27.27 -7.45 5.07
C PHE A 200 -27.50 -8.25 6.34
N ALA A 201 -28.06 -7.63 7.39
CA ALA A 201 -28.42 -8.32 8.63
C ALA A 201 -29.48 -9.43 8.43
N ALA A 202 -30.19 -9.43 7.30
CA ALA A 202 -31.14 -10.49 6.94
C ALA A 202 -30.46 -11.79 6.44
N TYR A 203 -29.14 -11.78 6.21
CA TYR A 203 -28.38 -12.94 5.75
C TYR A 203 -27.66 -13.64 6.92
N PRO A 204 -27.39 -14.96 6.82
CA PRO A 204 -26.65 -15.70 7.85
C PRO A 204 -25.28 -15.11 8.17
N ASP A 205 -24.59 -14.58 7.16
CA ASP A 205 -23.30 -13.89 7.25
C ASP A 205 -23.43 -12.50 6.59
N PRO A 206 -23.64 -11.43 7.39
CA PRO A 206 -23.76 -10.07 6.88
C PRO A 206 -22.50 -9.55 6.18
N GLU A 207 -21.30 -9.94 6.63
CA GLU A 207 -20.04 -9.50 6.01
C GLU A 207 -19.89 -10.09 4.61
N ARG A 208 -20.24 -11.37 4.46
CA ARG A 208 -20.32 -12.01 3.14
C ARG A 208 -21.36 -11.36 2.25
N ALA A 209 -22.55 -11.08 2.76
CA ALA A 209 -23.60 -10.41 1.99
C ALA A 209 -23.13 -9.03 1.49
N GLN A 210 -22.46 -8.27 2.37
CA GLN A 210 -21.82 -7.01 2.00
C GLN A 210 -20.77 -7.18 0.91
N ALA A 211 -19.90 -8.19 1.00
CA ALA A 211 -18.84 -8.41 0.03
C ALA A 211 -19.39 -8.79 -1.36
N VAL A 212 -20.38 -9.70 -1.41
CA VAL A 212 -21.08 -10.07 -2.65
C VAL A 212 -21.77 -8.85 -3.26
N PHE A 213 -22.51 -8.10 -2.46
CA PHE A 213 -23.19 -6.88 -2.91
C PHE A 213 -22.22 -5.84 -3.43
N HIS A 214 -21.11 -5.58 -2.73
CA HIS A 214 -20.15 -4.58 -3.13
C HIS A 214 -19.49 -4.94 -4.47
N ARG A 215 -19.23 -6.22 -4.71
CA ARG A 215 -18.71 -6.67 -6.01
C ARG A 215 -19.74 -6.50 -7.14
N LEU A 216 -21.02 -6.73 -6.88
CA LEU A 216 -22.12 -6.48 -7.82
C LEU A 216 -22.25 -4.99 -8.14
N GLU A 217 -22.20 -4.14 -7.12
CA GLU A 217 -22.20 -2.70 -7.29
C GLU A 217 -21.01 -2.22 -8.12
N ALA A 218 -19.81 -2.76 -7.90
CA ALA A 218 -18.66 -2.41 -8.73
C ALA A 218 -18.94 -2.62 -10.23
N ILE A 219 -19.65 -3.70 -10.62
CA ILE A 219 -20.04 -3.93 -12.02
C ILE A 219 -21.00 -2.85 -12.53
N ARG A 220 -22.05 -2.54 -11.76
CA ARG A 220 -23.06 -1.52 -12.12
C ARG A 220 -22.42 -0.14 -12.25
N LEU A 221 -21.53 0.20 -11.32
CA LEU A 221 -20.84 1.49 -11.24
C LEU A 221 -19.75 1.62 -12.31
N ASP A 222 -18.99 0.57 -12.60
CA ASP A 222 -18.01 0.57 -13.71
C ASP A 222 -18.71 0.76 -15.05
N ALA A 223 -19.89 0.15 -15.24
CA ALA A 223 -20.69 0.35 -16.45
C ALA A 223 -21.16 1.80 -16.58
N PHE A 224 -21.53 2.43 -15.48
CA PHE A 224 -21.87 3.86 -15.44
C PHE A 224 -20.64 4.74 -15.76
N ILE A 225 -19.51 4.51 -15.09
CA ILE A 225 -18.26 5.24 -15.32
C ILE A 225 -17.78 5.07 -16.77
N ALA A 226 -17.91 3.88 -17.36
CA ALA A 226 -17.51 3.64 -18.75
C ALA A 226 -18.31 4.46 -19.77
N ARG A 227 -19.57 4.78 -19.47
CA ARG A 227 -20.42 5.63 -20.31
C ARG A 227 -20.11 7.11 -20.14
N GLU A 228 -19.99 7.56 -18.89
CA GLU A 228 -19.79 8.98 -18.58
C GLU A 228 -18.34 9.42 -18.80
N LEU A 229 -17.37 8.54 -18.51
CA LEU A 229 -15.94 8.81 -18.47
C LEU A 229 -15.14 7.69 -19.16
N PRO A 230 -15.33 7.48 -20.48
CA PRO A 230 -14.73 6.34 -21.20
C PRO A 230 -13.19 6.33 -21.15
N GLY A 231 -12.56 7.51 -21.07
CA GLY A 231 -11.12 7.63 -20.88
C GLY A 231 -10.66 7.10 -19.52
N LEU A 232 -11.36 7.47 -18.45
CA LEU A 232 -11.06 6.98 -17.10
C LEU A 232 -11.32 5.49 -16.98
N ALA A 233 -12.40 4.97 -17.56
CA ALA A 233 -12.68 3.54 -17.55
C ALA A 233 -11.60 2.71 -18.25
N ARG A 234 -10.97 3.24 -19.31
CA ARG A 234 -9.78 2.60 -19.90
C ARG A 234 -8.61 2.58 -18.93
N THR A 235 -8.36 3.70 -18.23
CA THR A 235 -7.32 3.77 -17.20
C THR A 235 -7.59 2.77 -16.07
N MET A 236 -8.82 2.70 -15.55
CA MET A 236 -9.20 1.76 -14.49
C MET A 236 -8.95 0.31 -14.90
N ARG A 237 -9.32 -0.08 -16.14
CA ARG A 237 -9.02 -1.43 -16.65
C ARG A 237 -7.52 -1.70 -16.73
N ARG A 238 -6.72 -0.75 -17.24
CA ARG A 238 -5.26 -0.89 -17.30
C ARG A 238 -4.65 -1.06 -15.89
N LEU A 239 -5.12 -0.31 -14.90
CA LEU A 239 -4.66 -0.43 -13.52
C LEU A 239 -5.01 -1.82 -12.94
N GLY A 240 -6.23 -2.30 -13.18
CA GLY A 240 -6.65 -3.65 -12.77
C GLY A 240 -5.82 -4.75 -13.41
N GLU A 241 -5.59 -4.68 -14.72
CA GLU A 241 -4.71 -5.61 -15.45
C GLU A 241 -3.29 -5.63 -14.87
N ALA A 242 -2.73 -4.46 -14.56
CA ALA A 242 -1.38 -4.34 -14.01
C ALA A 242 -1.27 -4.85 -12.56
N LEU A 243 -2.33 -4.77 -11.76
CA LEU A 243 -2.38 -5.31 -10.39
C LEU A 243 -2.93 -6.75 -10.31
N GLY A 244 -3.25 -7.36 -11.45
CA GLY A 244 -3.71 -8.74 -11.50
C GLY A 244 -5.15 -8.96 -11.03
N ASP A 245 -6.03 -7.98 -11.23
CA ASP A 245 -7.47 -8.13 -10.96
C ASP A 245 -8.01 -9.37 -11.69
N ALA A 246 -8.58 -10.30 -10.93
CA ALA A 246 -9.06 -11.57 -11.47
C ALA A 246 -10.29 -11.37 -12.37
N PRO A 247 -10.41 -12.14 -13.47
CA PRO A 247 -11.59 -12.10 -14.32
C PRO A 247 -12.83 -12.55 -13.56
N LEU A 248 -13.99 -12.02 -13.97
CA LEU A 248 -15.25 -12.36 -13.33
C LEU A 248 -15.63 -13.83 -13.61
N PRO A 249 -15.99 -14.62 -12.57
CA PRO A 249 -16.38 -16.02 -12.75
C PRO A 249 -17.59 -16.18 -13.67
N ALA A 250 -17.69 -17.33 -14.37
CA ALA A 250 -18.79 -17.62 -15.29
C ALA A 250 -20.18 -17.50 -14.63
N ALA A 251 -20.31 -17.91 -13.36
CA ALA A 251 -21.56 -17.83 -12.60
C ALA A 251 -22.07 -16.38 -12.41
N TRP A 252 -21.19 -15.39 -12.52
CA TRP A 252 -21.51 -13.98 -12.36
C TRP A 252 -21.82 -13.27 -13.69
N GLN A 253 -21.62 -13.91 -14.84
CA GLN A 253 -21.87 -13.31 -16.15
C GLN A 253 -23.32 -12.86 -16.35
N PRO A 254 -24.35 -13.64 -15.94
CA PRO A 254 -25.74 -13.18 -16.02
C PRO A 254 -26.02 -11.93 -15.18
N ALA A 255 -25.36 -11.82 -14.01
CA ALA A 255 -25.45 -10.62 -13.18
C ALA A 255 -24.75 -9.44 -13.85
N ALA A 256 -23.59 -9.66 -14.47
CA ALA A 256 -22.87 -8.62 -15.17
C ALA A 256 -23.66 -8.06 -16.36
N GLU A 257 -24.24 -8.92 -17.19
CA GLU A 257 -25.09 -8.50 -18.31
C GLU A 257 -26.27 -7.65 -17.84
N ALA A 258 -26.95 -8.08 -16.76
CA ALA A 258 -28.08 -7.34 -16.19
C ALA A 258 -27.65 -5.99 -15.59
N LEU A 259 -26.56 -5.96 -14.80
CA LEU A 259 -26.13 -4.76 -14.08
C LEU A 259 -25.41 -3.74 -14.97
N GLN A 260 -24.93 -4.14 -16.14
CA GLN A 260 -24.37 -3.23 -17.14
C GLN A 260 -25.44 -2.44 -17.91
N ALA A 261 -26.70 -2.87 -17.86
CA ALA A 261 -27.82 -2.16 -18.48
C ALA A 261 -27.93 -0.70 -17.98
N ARG A 262 -28.43 0.20 -18.82
CA ARG A 262 -28.46 1.65 -18.50
C ARG A 262 -29.46 1.99 -17.39
N ASP A 263 -30.49 1.18 -17.26
CA ASP A 263 -31.58 1.28 -16.29
C ASP A 263 -31.38 0.40 -15.06
N ALA A 264 -30.24 -0.30 -14.95
CA ALA A 264 -29.92 -1.10 -13.77
C ALA A 264 -29.87 -0.25 -12.50
N THR A 265 -30.57 -0.72 -11.48
CA THR A 265 -30.79 -0.03 -10.21
C THR A 265 -30.06 -0.71 -9.04
N LEU A 266 -30.04 -0.03 -7.89
CA LEU A 266 -29.65 -0.66 -6.62
C LEU A 266 -30.47 -1.93 -6.32
N GLY A 267 -31.76 -1.92 -6.67
CA GLY A 267 -32.67 -3.05 -6.47
C GLY A 267 -32.24 -4.29 -7.26
N ASP A 268 -31.71 -4.10 -8.47
CA ASP A 268 -31.19 -5.21 -9.29
C ASP A 268 -29.95 -5.83 -8.65
N SER A 269 -29.05 -5.01 -8.09
CA SER A 269 -27.90 -5.51 -7.33
C SER A 269 -28.31 -6.29 -6.09
N LEU A 270 -29.32 -5.83 -5.34
CA LEU A 270 -29.88 -6.56 -4.19
C LEU A 270 -30.57 -7.87 -4.61
N ALA A 271 -31.24 -7.90 -5.75
CA ALA A 271 -31.85 -9.11 -6.28
C ALA A 271 -30.79 -10.14 -6.70
N TRP A 272 -29.66 -9.69 -7.28
CA TRP A 272 -28.54 -10.56 -7.62
C TRP A 272 -27.74 -11.03 -6.41
N LEU A 273 -27.64 -10.22 -5.35
CA LEU A 273 -27.07 -10.64 -4.07
C LEU A 273 -27.75 -11.93 -3.58
N ALA A 274 -29.09 -11.94 -3.53
CA ALA A 274 -29.85 -13.10 -3.07
C ALA A 274 -29.57 -14.37 -3.90
N ARG A 275 -29.26 -14.22 -5.19
CA ARG A 275 -28.99 -15.34 -6.11
C ARG A 275 -27.55 -15.87 -6.01
N LEU A 276 -26.59 -14.98 -5.73
CA LEU A 276 -25.15 -15.30 -5.74
C LEU A 276 -24.55 -15.47 -4.34
N TYR A 277 -25.33 -15.24 -3.28
CA TYR A 277 -24.87 -15.27 -1.90
C TYR A 277 -24.13 -16.57 -1.53
N GLU A 278 -24.62 -17.74 -1.93
CA GLU A 278 -24.00 -19.04 -1.64
C GLU A 278 -22.82 -19.38 -2.60
N GLY A 279 -22.65 -18.61 -3.68
CA GLY A 279 -21.67 -18.90 -4.73
C GLY A 279 -20.24 -18.44 -4.43
N PRO A 280 -19.27 -18.79 -5.28
CA PRO A 280 -17.90 -18.28 -5.13
C PRO A 280 -17.89 -16.75 -5.23
N LEU A 281 -17.28 -16.10 -4.24
CA LEU A 281 -17.09 -14.65 -4.17
C LEU A 281 -15.81 -14.27 -4.94
N PRO A 282 -15.90 -13.45 -6.00
CA PRO A 282 -14.72 -12.92 -6.69
C PRO A 282 -13.93 -11.99 -5.77
N ALA A 283 -12.62 -11.90 -5.98
CA ALA A 283 -11.79 -10.92 -5.30
C ALA A 283 -12.29 -9.48 -5.60
N PRO A 284 -12.18 -8.55 -4.63
CA PRO A 284 -12.39 -7.13 -4.88
C PRO A 284 -11.42 -6.61 -5.94
N LEU A 285 -11.83 -5.59 -6.70
CA LEU A 285 -10.97 -4.90 -7.66
C LEU A 285 -9.97 -4.00 -6.93
N CYS A 286 -8.82 -3.70 -7.54
CA CYS A 286 -7.78 -2.89 -6.92
C CYS A 286 -8.24 -1.46 -6.52
N TYR A 287 -9.22 -0.90 -7.24
CA TYR A 287 -9.82 0.41 -6.95
C TYR A 287 -11.17 0.32 -6.22
N GLN A 288 -11.64 -0.90 -5.89
CA GLN A 288 -12.85 -1.09 -5.09
C GLN A 288 -12.52 -0.72 -3.64
N GLY A 289 -13.08 0.39 -3.16
CA GLY A 289 -12.86 0.84 -1.78
C GLY A 289 -13.49 -0.09 -0.74
N ARG A 290 -13.79 0.45 0.45
CA ARG A 290 -14.61 -0.23 1.46
C ARG A 290 -16.01 0.35 1.49
N LEU A 291 -16.99 -0.54 1.61
CA LEU A 291 -18.36 -0.17 1.92
C LEU A 291 -18.50 -0.18 3.45
N ARG A 292 -18.98 0.92 4.03
CA ARG A 292 -19.27 1.03 5.46
C ARG A 292 -20.76 1.36 5.66
N PRO A 293 -21.67 0.36 5.55
CA PRO A 293 -23.11 0.60 5.47
C PRO A 293 -23.70 1.37 6.65
N ALA A 294 -23.28 1.06 7.87
CA ALA A 294 -23.80 1.69 9.08
C ALA A 294 -23.38 3.17 9.17
N GLU A 295 -22.10 3.46 8.91
CA GLU A 295 -21.56 4.83 8.89
C GLU A 295 -22.21 5.69 7.80
N ALA A 296 -22.32 5.16 6.58
CA ALA A 296 -22.96 5.86 5.48
C ALA A 296 -24.46 6.12 5.74
N TRP A 297 -25.15 5.16 6.38
CA TRP A 297 -26.56 5.33 6.74
C TRP A 297 -26.74 6.36 7.85
N ALA A 298 -25.89 6.33 8.89
CA ALA A 298 -25.92 7.33 9.97
C ALA A 298 -25.71 8.75 9.41
N ALA A 299 -24.69 8.95 8.58
CA ALA A 299 -24.44 10.24 7.92
C ALA A 299 -25.64 10.69 7.06
N ARG A 300 -26.31 9.76 6.37
CA ARG A 300 -27.54 10.07 5.64
C ARG A 300 -28.68 10.54 6.54
N LEU A 301 -28.91 9.87 7.67
CA LEU A 301 -29.96 10.25 8.61
C LEU A 301 -29.70 11.64 9.20
N GLU A 302 -28.45 11.95 9.55
CA GLU A 302 -28.07 13.29 10.01
C GLU A 302 -28.37 14.36 8.95
N ARG A 303 -28.10 14.09 7.67
CA ARG A 303 -28.42 15.03 6.57
C ARG A 303 -29.93 15.28 6.42
N LEU A 304 -30.77 14.26 6.64
CA LEU A 304 -32.23 14.42 6.56
C LEU A 304 -32.81 15.25 7.72
N GLN A 305 -32.03 15.46 8.78
CA GLN A 305 -32.41 16.27 9.94
C GLN A 305 -31.92 17.73 9.88
N ARG A 306 -31.04 18.07 8.93
CA ARG A 306 -30.52 19.43 8.70
C ARG A 306 -31.41 20.20 7.73
#